data_AF-A0A6P5NP60-F1
#
_entry.id   AF-A0A6P5NP60-F1
#
_cell.length_a   1.000
_cell.length_b   1.000
_cell.length_c   1.000
_cell.angle_alpha   90.00
_cell.angle_beta   90.00
_cell.angle_gamma   90.00
#
_symmetry.space_group_name_H-M   'P 1'
#
loop_
_entity.id
_entity.type
_entity.pdbx_description
1 polymer ?
#
loop_
_entity_poly.entity_id
_entity_poly.type
_entity_poly.pdbx_seq_one_letter_code
_entity_poly.pdbx_strand_id
1 'polypeptide(L)'
;MDLLRSVIDELKQIKVVNMRNRELVLDLLQSVVEIITYGDKHDPSILECFMDRQVVAEFVRMLDISENSRIEAPLLQYLSIMIQNMDNEHAIYYCFSNGYINSIILHPYELDGGDLAPYYMSFLRAVSGKINRDTLCLLVNVHGVGQNL
;
A
#
# COMPACT_ATOMS: atom_id res chain seq x y z
N MET A 1 -4.56 -0.03 18.28
CA MET A 1 -4.74 1.41 18.00
C MET A 1 -3.46 2.24 18.22
N ASP A 2 -2.97 2.39 19.45
CA ASP A 2 -1.85 3.30 19.75
C ASP A 2 -0.52 2.90 19.07
N LEU A 3 -0.28 1.59 18.94
CA LEU A 3 0.91 1.08 18.25
C LEU A 3 0.93 1.47 16.77
N LEU A 4 -0.17 1.26 16.03
CA LEU A 4 -0.26 1.66 14.62
C LEU A 4 -0.02 3.16 14.47
N ARG A 5 -0.57 3.98 15.37
CA ARG A 5 -0.38 5.43 15.35
C ARG A 5 1.10 5.79 15.51
N SER A 6 1.78 5.23 16.50
CA SER A 6 3.21 5.44 16.73
C SER A 6 4.04 5.11 15.51
N VAL A 7 3.87 3.90 14.95
CA VAL A 7 4.63 3.44 13.78
C VAL A 7 4.41 4.35 12.56
N ILE A 8 3.18 4.79 12.33
CA ILE A 8 2.87 5.73 11.24
C ILE A 8 3.46 7.12 11.50
N ASP A 9 3.46 7.59 12.75
CA ASP A 9 4.06 8.89 13.10
C ASP A 9 5.58 8.88 12.90
N GLU A 10 6.23 7.75 13.19
CA GLU A 10 7.66 7.52 12.90
C GLU A 10 7.94 7.50 11.39
N LEU A 11 7.15 6.76 10.60
CA LEU A 11 7.26 6.76 9.13
C LEU A 11 7.16 8.19 8.59
N LYS A 12 6.20 8.99 9.06
CA LYS A 12 5.98 10.40 8.64
C LYS A 12 7.17 11.33 8.91
N GLN A 13 8.03 10.99 9.87
CA GLN A 13 9.26 11.77 10.10
C GLN A 13 10.32 11.53 9.03
N ILE A 14 10.28 10.39 8.33
CA ILE A 14 11.26 10.03 7.30
C ILE A 14 11.05 10.90 6.06
N LYS A 15 12.08 11.65 5.68
CA LYS A 15 12.05 12.58 4.53
C LYS A 15 12.68 12.00 3.26
N VAL A 16 13.64 11.09 3.42
CA VAL A 16 14.31 10.37 2.34
C VAL A 16 14.58 8.95 2.82
N VAL A 17 14.38 7.96 1.95
CA VAL A 17 14.78 6.56 2.20
C VAL A 17 16.02 6.25 1.39
N ASN A 18 17.09 5.81 2.07
CA ASN A 18 18.36 5.42 1.46
C ASN A 18 18.93 4.21 2.18
N MET A 19 20.10 3.72 1.74
CA MET A 19 20.71 2.51 2.32
C MET A 19 21.01 2.59 3.83
N ARG A 20 21.09 3.80 4.43
CA ARG A 20 21.40 3.96 5.86
C ARG A 20 20.18 3.72 6.75
N ASN A 21 18.99 4.10 6.31
CA ASN A 21 17.75 3.96 7.07
C ASN A 21 16.81 2.89 6.49
N ARG A 22 17.23 2.20 5.43
CA ARG A 22 16.48 1.14 4.76
C ARG A 22 15.88 0.12 5.72
N GLU A 23 16.69 -0.49 6.57
CA GLU A 23 16.22 -1.57 7.47
C GLU A 23 15.16 -1.05 8.45
N LEU A 24 15.38 0.13 9.04
CA LEU A 24 14.36 0.79 9.88
C LEU A 24 13.04 1.00 9.12
N VAL A 25 13.09 1.47 7.88
CA VAL A 25 11.89 1.67 7.06
C VAL A 25 11.19 0.34 6.81
N LEU A 26 11.94 -0.72 6.48
CA LEU A 26 11.37 -2.04 6.23
C LEU A 26 10.73 -2.63 7.49
N ASP A 27 11.35 -2.47 8.66
CA ASP A 27 10.81 -2.92 9.95
C ASP A 27 9.49 -2.19 10.30
N LEU A 28 9.44 -0.87 10.08
CA LEU A 28 8.24 -0.08 10.30
C LEU A 28 7.11 -0.49 9.34
N LEU A 29 7.41 -0.65 8.04
CA LEU A 29 6.42 -1.08 7.04
C LEU A 29 5.90 -2.50 7.32
N GLN A 30 6.78 -3.41 7.73
CA GLN A 30 6.39 -4.76 8.14
C GLN A 30 5.46 -4.71 9.36
N SER A 31 5.83 -3.94 10.38
CA SER A 31 5.01 -3.77 11.59
C SER A 31 3.61 -3.26 11.25
N VAL A 32 3.50 -2.31 10.32
CA VAL A 32 2.20 -1.83 9.82
C VAL A 32 1.37 -2.96 9.21
N VAL A 33 1.97 -3.78 8.32
CA VAL A 33 1.25 -4.89 7.67
C VAL A 33 0.81 -5.96 8.65
N GLU A 34 1.64 -6.31 9.63
CA GLU A 34 1.30 -7.26 10.68
C GLU A 34 0.11 -6.77 11.51
N ILE A 35 0.13 -5.50 11.92
CA ILE A 35 -0.95 -4.90 12.71
C ILE A 35 -2.26 -4.85 11.92
N ILE A 36 -2.22 -4.46 10.64
CA ILE A 36 -3.43 -4.39 9.79
C ILE A 36 -3.99 -5.79 9.54
N THR A 37 -3.13 -6.76 9.22
CA THR A 37 -3.55 -8.16 8.98
C THR A 37 -4.18 -8.77 10.23
N TYR A 38 -3.66 -8.43 11.41
CA TYR A 38 -4.28 -8.82 12.67
C TYR A 38 -5.62 -8.11 12.90
N GLY A 39 -5.66 -6.79 12.69
CA GLY A 39 -6.82 -5.94 12.91
C GLY A 39 -8.02 -6.33 12.05
N ASP A 40 -7.79 -6.69 10.80
CA ASP A 40 -8.85 -7.13 9.87
C ASP A 40 -9.69 -8.29 10.43
N LYS A 41 -9.05 -9.21 11.18
CA LYS A 41 -9.71 -10.40 11.73
C LYS A 41 -10.21 -10.24 13.17
N HIS A 42 -9.63 -9.33 13.96
CA HIS A 42 -9.82 -9.32 15.42
C HIS A 42 -10.24 -7.96 16.01
N ASP A 43 -9.93 -6.84 15.36
CA ASP A 43 -10.17 -5.51 15.92
C ASP A 43 -10.45 -4.48 14.80
N PRO A 44 -11.75 -4.24 14.49
CA PRO A 44 -12.16 -3.27 13.47
C PRO A 44 -11.65 -1.85 13.71
N SER A 45 -11.37 -1.45 14.95
CA SER A 45 -10.87 -0.10 15.26
C SER A 45 -9.48 0.15 14.65
N ILE A 46 -8.68 -0.92 14.48
CA ILE A 46 -7.39 -0.84 13.77
C ILE A 46 -7.61 -0.47 12.30
N LEU A 47 -8.65 -1.01 11.66
CA LEU A 47 -8.97 -0.68 10.27
C LEU A 47 -9.50 0.75 10.13
N GLU A 48 -10.30 1.23 11.08
CA GLU A 48 -10.71 2.65 11.13
C GLU A 48 -9.47 3.56 11.19
N CYS A 49 -8.52 3.25 12.08
CA CYS A 49 -7.28 4.00 12.17
C CYS A 49 -6.40 3.89 10.90
N PHE A 50 -6.38 2.73 10.26
CA PHE A 50 -5.68 2.51 8.99
C PHE A 50 -6.21 3.44 7.88
N MET A 51 -7.54 3.57 7.78
CA MET A 51 -8.19 4.47 6.83
C MET A 51 -7.96 5.94 7.19
N ASP A 52 -8.22 6.32 8.45
CA ASP A 52 -8.09 7.70 8.94
C ASP A 52 -6.68 8.27 8.76
N ARG A 53 -5.66 7.42 8.93
CA ARG A 53 -4.25 7.82 8.88
C ARG A 53 -3.68 7.80 7.46
N GLN A 54 -4.50 7.42 6.47
CA GLN A 54 -4.14 7.24 5.07
C GLN A 54 -2.91 6.33 4.90
N VAL A 55 -2.91 5.15 5.51
CA VAL A 55 -1.70 4.33 5.60
C VAL A 55 -1.18 3.89 4.23
N VAL A 56 -2.03 3.51 3.28
CA VAL A 56 -1.58 3.16 1.91
C VAL A 56 -0.91 4.35 1.20
N ALA A 57 -1.35 5.59 1.48
CA ALA A 57 -0.68 6.79 0.98
C ALA A 57 0.76 6.91 1.51
N GLU A 58 1.00 6.44 2.73
CA GLU A 58 2.34 6.42 3.32
C GLU A 58 3.25 5.39 2.62
N PHE A 59 2.71 4.25 2.16
CA PHE A 59 3.47 3.32 1.32
C PHE A 59 3.84 3.93 -0.03
N VAL A 60 2.91 4.64 -0.68
CA VAL A 60 3.20 5.40 -1.92
C VAL A 60 4.31 6.41 -1.65
N ARG A 61 4.18 7.18 -0.56
CA ARG A 61 5.19 8.17 -0.18
C ARG A 61 6.56 7.54 0.02
N MET A 62 6.66 6.40 0.70
CA MET A 62 7.93 5.70 0.89
C MET A 62 8.59 5.30 -0.43
N LEU A 63 7.81 4.85 -1.42
CA LEU A 63 8.34 4.59 -2.78
C LEU A 63 8.86 5.89 -3.41
N ASP A 64 8.09 6.97 -3.34
CA ASP A 64 8.43 8.24 -4.01
C ASP A 64 9.66 8.93 -3.42
N ILE A 65 9.90 8.79 -2.11
CA ILE A 65 11.08 9.36 -1.44
C ILE A 65 12.26 8.39 -1.35
N SER A 66 12.20 7.26 -2.05
CA SER A 66 13.26 6.26 -2.06
C SER A 66 14.37 6.62 -3.05
N GLU A 67 15.61 6.63 -2.57
CA GLU A 67 16.80 6.97 -3.35
C GLU A 67 17.74 5.77 -3.37
N ASN A 68 17.63 4.94 -4.42
CA ASN A 68 18.46 3.75 -4.62
C ASN A 68 18.50 2.79 -3.41
N SER A 69 17.46 2.80 -2.56
CA SER A 69 17.42 2.02 -1.32
C SER A 69 16.98 0.58 -1.52
N ARG A 70 16.53 0.20 -2.72
CA ARG A 70 16.07 -1.17 -3.04
C ARG A 70 15.02 -1.65 -2.03
N ILE A 71 14.03 -0.81 -1.74
CA ILE A 71 12.89 -1.12 -0.85
C ILE A 71 11.68 -1.61 -1.63
N GLU A 72 11.67 -1.44 -2.94
CA GLU A 72 10.56 -1.67 -3.85
C GLU A 72 10.06 -3.11 -3.76
N ALA A 73 10.98 -4.08 -3.82
CA ALA A 73 10.64 -5.50 -3.71
C ALA A 73 10.01 -5.87 -2.35
N PRO A 74 10.64 -5.57 -1.19
CA PRO A 74 10.02 -5.77 0.12
C PRO A 74 8.68 -5.04 0.28
N LEU A 75 8.59 -3.79 -0.17
CA LEU A 75 7.38 -2.98 -0.04
C LEU A 75 6.22 -3.59 -0.83
N LEU A 76 6.47 -4.01 -2.08
CA LEU A 76 5.49 -4.74 -2.89
C LEU A 76 5.09 -6.07 -2.24
N GLN A 77 6.03 -6.78 -1.62
CA GLN A 77 5.73 -8.02 -0.89
C GLN A 77 4.79 -7.76 0.29
N TYR A 78 5.07 -6.73 1.09
CA TYR A 78 4.27 -6.35 2.25
C TYR A 78 2.85 -5.94 1.83
N LEU A 79 2.72 -5.10 0.80
CA LEU A 79 1.42 -4.74 0.24
C LEU A 79 0.66 -5.96 -0.29
N SER A 80 1.35 -6.89 -0.96
CA SER A 80 0.75 -8.13 -1.46
C SER A 80 0.12 -8.94 -0.33
N ILE A 81 0.86 -9.15 0.76
CA ILE A 81 0.39 -9.90 1.93
C ILE A 81 -0.80 -9.20 2.57
N MET A 82 -0.69 -7.88 2.79
CA MET A 82 -1.76 -7.08 3.39
C MET A 82 -3.05 -7.17 2.58
N ILE A 83 -2.98 -6.92 1.27
CA ILE A 83 -4.15 -6.93 0.39
C ILE A 83 -4.75 -8.33 0.30
N GLN A 84 -3.92 -9.38 0.18
CA GLN A 84 -4.42 -10.76 0.09
C GLN A 84 -5.22 -11.15 1.34
N ASN A 85 -4.76 -10.75 2.52
CA ASN A 85 -5.37 -11.14 3.80
C ASN A 85 -6.54 -10.24 4.24
N MET A 86 -6.80 -9.13 3.55
CA MET A 86 -7.83 -8.17 3.93
C MET A 86 -9.20 -8.60 3.43
N ASP A 87 -10.15 -8.84 4.34
CA ASP A 87 -11.51 -9.25 4.00
C ASP A 87 -12.55 -8.17 4.33
N ASN A 88 -12.18 -7.14 5.07
CA ASN A 88 -13.07 -6.03 5.38
C ASN A 88 -13.38 -5.16 4.14
N GLU A 89 -14.65 -5.08 3.76
CA GLU A 89 -15.08 -4.35 2.56
C GLU A 89 -14.74 -2.85 2.58
N HIS A 90 -14.81 -2.18 3.73
CA HIS A 90 -14.47 -0.75 3.82
C HIS A 90 -12.97 -0.52 3.65
N ALA A 91 -12.13 -1.38 4.24
CA ALA A 91 -10.68 -1.29 4.08
C ALA A 91 -10.26 -1.60 2.63
N ILE A 92 -10.91 -2.59 1.98
CA ILE A 92 -10.73 -2.85 0.55
C ILE A 92 -11.16 -1.63 -0.26
N TYR A 93 -12.35 -1.08 -0.03
CA TYR A 93 -12.82 0.11 -0.73
C TYR A 93 -11.84 1.27 -0.60
N TYR A 94 -11.34 1.53 0.60
CA TYR A 94 -10.32 2.56 0.86
C TYR A 94 -9.05 2.33 0.04
N CYS A 95 -8.52 1.10 -0.01
CA CYS A 95 -7.31 0.79 -0.77
C CYS A 95 -7.48 1.13 -2.27
N PHE A 96 -8.66 0.85 -2.84
CA PHE A 96 -8.89 0.92 -4.29
C PHE A 96 -9.48 2.26 -4.76
N SER A 97 -10.15 3.03 -3.90
CA SER A 97 -10.87 4.28 -4.29
C SER A 97 -10.02 5.54 -4.36
N ASN A 98 -8.86 5.56 -3.69
CA ASN A 98 -8.06 6.79 -3.53
C ASN A 98 -6.91 6.92 -4.55
N GLY A 99 -6.84 6.01 -5.53
CA GLY A 99 -5.78 6.02 -6.55
C GLY A 99 -4.41 5.54 -6.07
N TYR A 100 -4.21 5.23 -4.79
CA TYR A 100 -2.92 4.78 -4.27
C TYR A 100 -2.41 3.49 -4.92
N ILE A 101 -3.29 2.51 -5.12
CA ILE A 101 -2.94 1.27 -5.84
C ILE A 101 -2.52 1.59 -7.28
N ASN A 102 -3.21 2.53 -7.95
CA ASN A 102 -2.82 2.98 -9.29
C ASN A 102 -1.43 3.66 -9.27
N SER A 103 -1.14 4.49 -8.26
CA SER A 103 0.19 5.09 -8.08
C SER A 103 1.28 4.03 -7.89
N ILE A 104 1.02 2.98 -7.10
CA ILE A 104 1.97 1.88 -6.92
C ILE A 104 2.16 1.11 -8.24
N ILE A 105 1.09 0.80 -8.97
CA ILE A 105 1.17 0.09 -10.27
C ILE A 105 1.98 0.90 -11.29
N LEU A 106 1.78 2.22 -11.33
CA LEU A 106 2.40 3.12 -12.31
C LEU A 106 3.79 3.61 -11.90
N HIS A 107 4.28 3.25 -10.71
CA HIS A 107 5.61 3.63 -10.25
C HIS A 107 6.68 3.08 -11.21
N PRO A 108 7.73 3.87 -11.55
CA PRO A 108 8.71 3.52 -12.58
C PRO A 108 9.72 2.47 -12.09
N TYR A 109 9.28 1.21 -11.98
CA TYR A 109 10.12 0.10 -11.55
C TYR A 109 11.16 -0.30 -12.61
N GLU A 110 12.40 -0.52 -12.16
CA GLU A 110 13.43 -1.19 -12.95
C GLU A 110 13.22 -2.72 -12.90
N LEU A 111 12.36 -3.23 -13.79
CA LEU A 111 12.03 -4.67 -13.83
C LEU A 111 13.06 -5.51 -14.62
N ASP A 112 13.86 -4.88 -15.47
CA ASP A 112 14.84 -5.54 -16.30
C ASP A 112 16.12 -5.86 -15.50
N GLY A 113 16.55 -7.13 -15.51
CA GLY A 113 17.83 -7.56 -14.94
C GLY A 113 17.90 -7.69 -13.42
N GLY A 114 16.78 -7.49 -12.70
CA GLY A 114 16.69 -7.60 -11.24
C GLY A 114 15.77 -8.73 -10.74
N ASP A 115 15.65 -8.84 -9.42
CA ASP A 115 14.77 -9.79 -8.71
C ASP A 115 13.42 -9.18 -8.32
N LEU A 116 13.09 -7.99 -8.83
CA LEU A 116 11.87 -7.23 -8.52
C LEU A 116 10.61 -7.78 -9.20
N ALA A 117 10.73 -8.31 -10.42
CA ALA A 117 9.59 -8.73 -11.23
C ALA A 117 8.64 -9.73 -10.54
N PRO A 118 9.13 -10.77 -9.83
CA PRO A 118 8.26 -11.68 -9.06
C PRO A 118 7.39 -10.97 -8.01
N TYR A 119 7.95 -9.98 -7.30
CA TYR A 119 7.23 -9.21 -6.29
C TYR A 119 6.15 -8.32 -6.92
N TYR A 120 6.48 -7.68 -8.03
CA TYR A 120 5.50 -6.89 -8.80
C TYR A 120 4.35 -7.77 -9.33
N MET A 121 4.66 -8.95 -9.89
CA MET A 121 3.63 -9.89 -10.36
C MET A 121 2.76 -10.43 -9.20
N SER A 122 3.36 -10.69 -8.04
CA SER A 122 2.64 -11.09 -6.82
C SER A 122 1.69 -9.99 -6.36
N PHE A 123 2.14 -8.73 -6.39
CA PHE A 123 1.33 -7.57 -6.05
C PHE A 123 0.16 -7.40 -7.01
N LEU A 124 0.38 -7.45 -8.33
CA LEU A 124 -0.71 -7.39 -9.30
C LEU A 124 -1.72 -8.52 -9.11
N ARG A 125 -1.27 -9.74 -8.76
CA ARG A 125 -2.16 -10.86 -8.43
C ARG A 125 -2.97 -10.60 -7.16
N ALA A 126 -2.35 -10.08 -6.11
CA ALA A 126 -3.01 -9.70 -4.86
C ALA A 126 -4.14 -8.69 -5.11
N VAL A 127 -3.82 -7.62 -5.84
CA VAL A 127 -4.78 -6.58 -6.25
C VAL A 127 -5.91 -7.19 -7.05
N SER A 128 -5.58 -7.97 -8.09
CA SER A 128 -6.58 -8.62 -8.96
C SER A 128 -7.52 -9.54 -8.20
N GLY A 129 -7.03 -10.22 -7.15
CA GLY A 129 -7.84 -11.10 -6.31
C GLY A 129 -8.92 -10.38 -5.50
N LYS A 130 -8.80 -9.06 -5.31
CA LYS A 130 -9.82 -8.21 -4.63
C LYS A 130 -10.64 -7.37 -5.63
N ILE A 131 -10.40 -7.52 -6.94
CA ILE A 131 -11.21 -6.90 -7.99
C ILE A 131 -12.50 -7.70 -8.19
N ASN A 132 -13.64 -7.04 -7.97
CA ASN A 132 -14.96 -7.46 -8.38
C ASN A 132 -15.61 -6.32 -9.18
N ARG A 133 -16.86 -6.48 -9.60
CA ARG A 133 -17.55 -5.47 -10.43
C ARG A 133 -17.52 -4.07 -9.80
N ASP A 134 -17.63 -3.99 -8.48
CA ASP A 134 -17.73 -2.72 -7.75
C ASP A 134 -16.33 -2.10 -7.52
N THR A 135 -15.32 -2.91 -7.18
CA THR A 135 -13.95 -2.41 -6.97
C THR A 135 -13.21 -2.13 -8.29
N LEU A 136 -13.59 -2.78 -9.41
CA LEU A 136 -13.05 -2.47 -10.74
C LEU A 136 -13.36 -1.03 -11.14
N CYS A 137 -14.58 -0.55 -10.87
CA CYS A 137 -14.99 0.84 -11.14
C CYS A 137 -14.21 1.88 -10.33
N LEU A 138 -13.53 1.48 -9.27
CA LEU A 138 -12.68 2.36 -8.46
C LEU A 138 -11.26 2.48 -9.05
N LEU A 139 -10.76 1.42 -9.67
CA LEU A 139 -9.44 1.43 -10.34
C LEU A 139 -9.48 2.15 -11.67
N VAL A 140 -10.53 1.90 -12.45
CA VAL A 140 -10.81 2.67 -13.67
C VAL A 140 -11.35 4.00 -13.19
N ASN A 141 -10.54 5.07 -13.24
CA ASN A 141 -11.02 6.44 -13.09
C ASN A 141 -12.08 6.70 -14.17
N VAL A 142 -13.32 6.29 -13.96
CA VAL A 142 -14.45 6.70 -14.77
C VAL A 142 -14.73 8.14 -14.36
N HIS A 143 -13.88 9.05 -14.83
CA HIS A 143 -14.31 10.40 -15.11
C HIS A 143 -15.43 10.25 -16.11
N GLY A 144 -16.66 10.24 -15.58
CA GLY A 144 -17.86 10.30 -16.39
C GLY A 144 -17.69 11.43 -17.38
N VAL A 145 -17.82 11.07 -18.65
CA VAL A 145 -18.19 12.00 -19.72
C VAL A 145 -19.38 12.82 -19.20
N GLY A 146 -19.10 14.07 -18.85
CA GLY A 146 -20.03 14.93 -18.11
C GLY A 146 -19.61 16.41 -18.14
N GLN A 147 -18.99 16.85 -19.23
CA GLN A 147 -18.97 18.26 -19.62
C GLN A 147 -19.24 18.29 -21.12
N ASN A 148 -20.50 18.56 -21.48
CA ASN A 148 -20.95 19.22 -22.70
C ASN A 148 -22.49 19.16 -22.72
N LEU A 149 -23.09 20.12 -22.01
CA LEU A 149 -24.37 20.74 -22.30
C LEU A 149 -24.32 22.17 -21.77
#